data_AF-A0A257CJ74-F1
#
_entry.id   AF-A0A257CJ74-F1
#
_cell.length_a   1.000
_cell.length_b   1.000
_cell.length_c   1.000
_cell.angle_alpha   90.00
_cell.angle_beta   90.00
_cell.angle_gamma   90.00
#
_symmetry.space_group_name_H-M   'P 1'
#
loop_
_entity.id
_entity.type
_entity.pdbx_description
1 polymer ?
#
loop_
_entity_poly.entity_id
_entity_poly.type
_entity_poly.pdbx_seq_one_letter_code
_entity_poly.pdbx_strand_id
1 'polypeptide(L)'
;MIDITLQNFEADLINASTQQPVLLDIWAPWCGPCKSLGPVLEKLEAEYGGSFILAKLNSDEQPEIAGQLSQAFGVRSIPFCVMFNQGQPVDGFVGAIPEADIRGFLAKHIAGADALEGDAEPVEAEAELTPEEGSGLDAVITKLHQALQLAPDSDQAQLDYLKVLLTAGRDEPARVAEAREVFTPLATKVMVDGRFAAVEHWLKAAEAAPKARDPQTLAAAISANKRDFEARFEAAQALFAQGHLTAAMDELLEILMRDKSWSQELARKTYVAILELMTKPAQKAGPDAAGKGALELTGKAAVTPADPVLDQYRRKLSMALF
;
A
#
# COMPACT_ATOMS: atom_id res chain seq x y z
N MET A 1 11.23 21.05 -17.00
CA MET A 1 12.37 21.15 -16.07
C MET A 1 12.65 22.58 -15.57
N ILE A 2 12.54 22.80 -14.26
CA ILE A 2 12.85 24.06 -13.56
C ILE A 2 13.77 23.76 -12.37
N ASP A 3 14.83 24.54 -12.17
CA ASP A 3 15.65 24.47 -10.95
C ASP A 3 15.01 25.35 -9.85
N ILE A 4 14.79 24.75 -8.69
CA ILE A 4 14.16 25.41 -7.55
C ILE A 4 15.24 26.01 -6.65
N THR A 5 15.01 27.27 -6.29
CA THR A 5 15.76 28.06 -5.34
C THR A 5 14.80 28.64 -4.31
N LEU A 6 15.34 29.19 -3.22
CA LEU A 6 14.52 29.90 -2.24
C LEU A 6 13.68 31.04 -2.84
N GLN A 7 14.18 31.70 -3.89
CA GLN A 7 13.50 32.83 -4.51
C GLN A 7 12.30 32.44 -5.35
N ASN A 8 12.31 31.26 -5.98
CA ASN A 8 11.23 30.80 -6.84
C ASN A 8 10.41 29.64 -6.25
N PHE A 9 10.77 29.13 -5.07
CA PHE A 9 10.07 28.03 -4.38
C PHE A 9 8.55 28.28 -4.29
N GLU A 10 8.13 29.48 -3.90
CA GLU A 10 6.69 29.77 -3.76
C GLU A 10 5.98 29.83 -5.12
N ALA A 11 6.58 30.47 -6.13
CA ALA A 11 5.95 30.64 -7.44
C ALA A 11 5.98 29.36 -8.29
N ASP A 12 7.15 28.76 -8.43
CA ASP A 12 7.42 27.71 -9.42
C ASP A 12 7.21 26.29 -8.87
N LEU A 13 7.06 26.13 -7.55
CA LEU A 13 6.73 24.85 -6.93
C LEU A 13 5.35 24.90 -6.25
N ILE A 14 5.17 25.76 -5.24
CA ILE A 14 3.93 25.77 -4.46
C ILE A 14 2.74 26.23 -5.32
N ASN A 15 2.80 27.43 -5.91
CA ASN A 15 1.71 27.96 -6.71
C ASN A 15 1.51 27.15 -8.01
N ALA A 16 2.60 26.75 -8.66
CA ALA A 16 2.52 25.85 -9.83
C ALA A 16 1.78 24.55 -9.50
N SER A 17 2.04 23.94 -8.33
CA SER A 17 1.37 22.71 -7.90
C SER A 17 -0.13 22.82 -7.66
N THR A 18 -0.68 24.04 -7.58
CA THR A 18 -2.14 24.25 -7.52
C THR A 18 -2.82 24.10 -8.87
N GLN A 19 -2.08 24.28 -9.96
CA GLN A 19 -2.58 24.18 -11.33
C GLN A 19 -2.24 22.82 -11.93
N GLN A 20 -1.07 22.29 -11.60
CA GLN A 20 -0.54 21.06 -12.20
C GLN A 20 0.43 20.37 -11.22
N PRO A 21 0.37 19.04 -11.03
CA PRO A 21 1.29 18.34 -10.14
C PRO A 21 2.76 18.64 -10.48
N VAL A 22 3.57 18.85 -9.44
CA VAL A 22 5.01 19.12 -9.58
C VAL A 22 5.80 18.03 -8.84
N LEU A 23 6.61 17.28 -9.56
CA LEU A 23 7.56 16.34 -8.98
C LEU A 23 8.89 17.06 -8.71
N LEU A 24 9.26 17.19 -7.44
CA LEU A 24 10.53 17.78 -7.03
C LEU A 24 11.59 16.68 -6.82
N ASP A 25 12.63 16.63 -7.65
CA ASP A 25 13.81 15.78 -7.49
C ASP A 25 14.89 16.49 -6.67
N ILE A 26 15.14 16.01 -5.44
CA ILE A 26 16.19 16.51 -4.56
C ILE A 26 17.45 15.68 -4.79
N TRP A 27 18.49 16.33 -5.31
CA TRP A 27 19.71 15.68 -5.80
C TRP A 27 20.98 16.44 -5.39
N ALA A 28 22.15 15.85 -5.67
CA ALA A 28 23.45 16.52 -5.56
C ALA A 28 24.46 15.98 -6.59
N PRO A 29 25.50 16.74 -7.00
CA PRO A 29 26.44 16.33 -8.04
C PRO A 29 27.24 15.05 -7.72
N TRP A 30 27.49 14.82 -6.43
CA TRP A 30 28.21 13.66 -5.90
C TRP A 30 27.31 12.43 -5.74
N CYS A 31 26.00 12.57 -5.87
CA CYS A 31 25.04 11.47 -5.73
C CYS A 31 25.07 10.56 -6.97
N GLY A 32 25.68 9.38 -6.83
CA GLY A 32 25.73 8.37 -7.89
C GLY A 32 24.35 7.93 -8.41
N PRO A 33 23.42 7.50 -7.55
CA PRO A 33 22.08 7.06 -7.97
C PRO A 33 21.24 8.16 -8.65
N CYS A 34 21.44 9.44 -8.28
CA CYS A 34 20.76 10.57 -8.89
C CYS A 34 21.04 10.68 -10.40
N LYS A 35 22.26 10.30 -10.83
CA LYS A 35 22.66 10.33 -12.25
C LYS A 35 21.90 9.33 -13.11
N SER A 36 21.42 8.24 -12.51
CA SER A 36 20.58 7.25 -13.19
C SER A 36 19.10 7.64 -13.16
N LEU A 37 18.64 8.26 -12.07
CA LEU A 37 17.25 8.65 -11.89
C LEU A 37 16.86 9.86 -12.76
N GLY A 38 17.70 10.90 -12.80
CA GLY A 38 17.41 12.15 -13.52
C GLY A 38 16.96 11.93 -14.98
N PRO A 39 17.71 11.18 -15.81
CA PRO A 39 17.31 10.91 -17.20
C PRO A 39 15.98 10.17 -17.34
N VAL A 40 15.62 9.31 -16.38
CA VAL A 40 14.33 8.61 -16.36
C VAL A 40 13.21 9.60 -16.07
N LEU A 41 13.38 10.48 -15.08
CA LEU A 41 12.38 11.51 -14.76
C LEU A 41 12.18 12.49 -15.92
N GLU A 42 13.27 12.90 -16.58
CA GLU A 42 13.23 13.78 -17.75
C GLU A 42 12.51 13.13 -18.95
N LYS A 43 12.75 11.83 -19.17
CA LYS A 43 12.03 11.03 -20.17
C LYS A 43 10.53 11.02 -19.87
N LEU A 44 10.15 10.75 -18.62
CA LEU A 44 8.75 10.69 -18.21
C LEU A 44 8.09 12.07 -18.30
N GLU A 45 8.73 13.17 -17.88
CA GLU A 45 8.18 14.53 -18.04
C GLU A 45 7.81 14.81 -19.50
N ALA A 46 8.68 14.44 -20.44
CA ALA A 46 8.42 14.59 -21.86
C ALA A 46 7.30 13.68 -22.37
N GLU A 47 7.28 12.42 -21.93
CA GLU A 47 6.29 11.43 -22.34
C GLU A 47 4.88 11.77 -21.86
N TYR A 48 4.75 12.23 -20.61
CA TYR A 48 3.48 12.66 -20.01
C TYR A 48 2.97 14.00 -20.58
N GLY A 49 3.65 14.58 -21.56
CA GLY A 49 3.13 15.67 -22.39
C GLY A 49 2.71 16.92 -21.61
N GLY A 50 3.35 17.17 -20.46
CA GLY A 50 2.94 18.25 -19.56
C GLY A 50 1.72 17.91 -18.72
N SER A 51 1.55 16.65 -18.28
CA SER A 51 0.60 16.26 -17.23
C SER A 51 1.15 16.48 -15.81
N PHE A 52 2.48 16.63 -15.70
CA PHE A 52 3.17 17.13 -14.50
C PHE A 52 4.40 17.96 -14.89
N ILE A 53 4.95 18.68 -13.92
CA ILE A 53 6.18 19.44 -14.06
C ILE A 53 7.29 18.72 -13.27
N LEU A 54 8.45 18.52 -13.89
CA LEU A 54 9.65 18.10 -13.17
C LEU A 54 10.43 19.33 -12.70
N ALA A 55 10.63 19.40 -11.40
CA ALA A 55 11.43 20.41 -10.73
C ALA A 55 12.65 19.76 -10.07
N LYS A 56 13.79 20.45 -10.04
CA LYS A 56 15.03 19.92 -9.45
C LYS A 56 15.51 20.83 -8.33
N LEU A 57 15.97 20.25 -7.24
CA LEU A 57 16.53 20.97 -6.09
C LEU A 57 17.91 20.39 -5.78
N ASN A 58 18.96 21.18 -5.99
CA ASN A 58 20.29 20.79 -5.54
C ASN A 58 20.39 20.98 -4.02
N SER A 59 20.56 19.88 -3.28
CA SER A 59 20.62 19.92 -1.81
C SER A 59 21.85 20.63 -1.26
N ASP A 60 22.94 20.71 -2.01
CA ASP A 60 24.15 21.43 -1.60
C ASP A 60 23.94 22.96 -1.70
N GLU A 61 23.17 23.40 -2.69
CA GLU A 61 22.90 24.82 -2.95
C GLU A 61 21.71 25.35 -2.17
N GLN A 62 20.70 24.51 -1.91
CA GLN A 62 19.47 24.85 -1.19
C GLN A 62 19.27 23.95 0.05
N PRO A 63 20.23 23.93 1.00
CA PRO A 63 20.22 22.99 2.12
C PRO A 63 19.06 23.21 3.08
N GLU A 64 18.55 24.44 3.20
CA GLU A 64 17.42 24.77 4.06
C GLU A 64 16.13 24.10 3.58
N ILE A 65 15.82 24.23 2.28
CA ILE A 65 14.63 23.64 1.66
C ILE A 65 14.72 22.11 1.70
N ALA A 66 15.86 21.57 1.26
CA ALA A 66 16.09 20.13 1.25
C ALA A 66 16.01 19.53 2.67
N GLY A 67 16.58 20.22 3.66
CA GLY A 67 16.54 19.81 5.06
C GLY A 67 15.13 19.79 5.64
N GLN A 68 14.32 20.83 5.38
CA GLN A 68 12.93 20.90 5.85
C GLN A 68 12.07 19.78 5.26
N LEU A 69 12.16 19.55 3.94
CA LEU A 69 11.42 18.48 3.27
C LEU A 69 11.87 17.10 3.76
N SER A 70 13.18 16.90 3.91
CA SER A 70 13.73 15.64 4.45
C SER A 70 13.22 15.37 5.87
N GLN A 71 13.15 16.39 6.74
CA GLN A 71 12.61 16.25 8.09
C GLN A 71 11.11 15.95 8.10
N ALA A 72 10.32 16.63 7.27
CA ALA A 72 8.88 16.43 7.18
C ALA A 72 8.51 14.99 6.79
N PHE A 73 9.33 14.37 5.92
CA PHE A 73 9.12 12.99 5.44
C PHE A 73 9.96 11.94 6.20
N GLY A 74 10.75 12.34 7.20
CA GLY A 74 11.62 11.41 7.93
C GLY A 74 12.75 10.79 7.10
N VAL A 75 13.12 11.42 5.97
CA VAL A 75 14.13 10.95 5.02
C VAL A 75 15.50 11.54 5.36
N ARG A 76 16.57 10.78 5.11
CA ARG A 76 17.96 11.19 5.42
C ARG A 76 18.93 11.00 4.25
N SER A 77 18.45 10.62 3.08
CA SER A 77 19.28 10.26 1.93
C SER A 77 18.68 10.79 0.63
N ILE A 78 19.55 11.12 -0.32
CA ILE A 78 19.20 11.47 -1.69
C ILE A 78 19.58 10.33 -2.66
N PRO A 79 18.92 10.20 -3.84
CA PRO A 79 17.85 11.06 -4.34
C PRO A 79 16.57 10.92 -3.53
N PHE A 80 15.87 12.03 -3.34
CA PHE A 80 14.56 12.07 -2.69
C PHE A 80 13.62 12.86 -3.58
N CYS A 81 12.54 12.23 -4.03
CA CYS A 81 11.53 12.86 -4.87
C CYS A 81 10.27 13.13 -4.06
N VAL A 82 9.71 14.33 -4.21
CA VAL A 82 8.48 14.75 -3.52
C VAL A 82 7.45 15.22 -4.53
N MET A 83 6.24 14.66 -4.47
CA MET A 83 5.12 15.13 -5.27
C MET A 83 4.42 16.28 -4.55
N PHE A 84 4.30 17.40 -5.24
CA PHE A 84 3.49 18.53 -4.82
C PHE A 84 2.20 18.58 -5.63
N ASN A 85 1.07 18.66 -4.94
CA ASN A 85 -0.23 18.83 -5.54
C ASN A 85 -1.10 19.73 -4.64
N GLN A 86 -1.88 20.61 -5.24
CA GLN A 86 -2.72 21.59 -4.52
C GLN A 86 -1.93 22.46 -3.51
N GLY A 87 -0.68 22.81 -3.83
CA GLY A 87 0.16 23.65 -2.98
C GLY A 87 0.80 22.92 -1.80
N GLN A 88 0.67 21.59 -1.71
CA GLN A 88 1.14 20.79 -0.59
C GLN A 88 2.01 19.62 -1.06
N PRO A 89 3.02 19.20 -0.30
CA PRO A 89 3.70 17.95 -0.55
C PRO A 89 2.79 16.78 -0.13
N VAL A 90 2.38 15.95 -1.09
CA VAL A 90 1.34 14.92 -0.89
C VAL A 90 1.88 13.50 -0.80
N ASP A 91 3.06 13.24 -1.37
CA ASP A 91 3.70 11.91 -1.40
C ASP A 91 5.18 12.05 -1.76
N GLY A 92 5.97 10.98 -1.63
CA GLY A 92 7.36 10.98 -2.05
C GLY A 92 8.00 9.60 -2.03
N PHE A 93 9.11 9.46 -2.74
CA PHE A 93 9.91 8.22 -2.76
C PHE A 93 11.40 8.53 -2.65
N VAL A 94 12.16 7.57 -2.12
CA VAL A 94 13.60 7.70 -1.87
C VAL A 94 14.35 6.69 -2.72
N GLY A 95 15.45 7.14 -3.31
CA GLY A 95 16.34 6.31 -4.12
C GLY A 95 16.00 6.30 -5.61
N ALA A 96 16.91 5.70 -6.37
CA ALA A 96 16.71 5.43 -7.79
C ALA A 96 15.92 4.11 -7.92
N ILE A 97 14.60 4.23 -8.06
CA ILE A 97 13.68 3.09 -8.24
C ILE A 97 13.45 2.80 -9.74
N PRO A 98 13.03 1.58 -10.11
CA PRO A 98 12.66 1.24 -11.49
C PRO A 98 11.65 2.20 -12.13
N GLU A 99 11.76 2.44 -13.45
CA GLU A 99 10.86 3.35 -14.19
C GLU A 99 9.37 2.98 -14.02
N ALA A 100 9.04 1.68 -13.97
CA ALA A 100 7.68 1.20 -13.73
C ALA A 100 7.13 1.66 -12.36
N ASP A 101 7.95 1.65 -11.31
CA ASP A 101 7.56 2.13 -9.98
C ASP A 101 7.37 3.65 -9.98
N ILE A 102 8.18 4.38 -10.75
CA ILE A 102 8.00 5.83 -10.93
C ILE A 102 6.69 6.10 -11.66
N ARG A 103 6.36 5.35 -12.72
CA ARG A 103 5.07 5.47 -13.43
C ARG A 103 3.90 5.15 -12.50
N GLY A 104 3.99 4.08 -11.72
CA GLY A 104 2.97 3.73 -10.74
C GLY A 104 2.83 4.79 -9.64
N PHE A 105 3.92 5.44 -9.24
CA PHE A 105 3.89 6.60 -8.35
C PHE A 105 3.20 7.80 -9.01
N LEU A 106 3.60 8.15 -10.23
CA LEU A 106 3.03 9.25 -11.02
C LEU A 106 1.53 9.07 -11.28
N ALA A 107 1.10 7.84 -11.58
CA ALA A 107 -0.30 7.50 -11.84
C ALA A 107 -1.23 7.76 -10.64
N LYS A 108 -0.70 7.72 -9.40
CA LYS A 108 -1.48 8.09 -8.20
C LYS A 108 -1.83 9.57 -8.14
N HIS A 109 -1.06 10.41 -8.83
CA HIS A 109 -1.07 11.86 -8.64
C HIS A 109 -1.41 12.65 -9.91
N ILE A 110 -1.35 12.02 -11.08
CA ILE A 110 -1.52 12.66 -12.39
C ILE A 110 -2.74 12.07 -13.10
N ALA A 111 -3.70 12.94 -13.44
CA ALA A 111 -4.86 12.55 -14.24
C ALA A 111 -4.45 12.26 -15.69
N GLY A 112 -4.88 11.11 -16.24
CA GLY A 112 -4.58 10.71 -17.62
C GLY A 112 -3.23 10.01 -17.80
N ALA A 113 -2.53 9.67 -16.72
CA ALA A 113 -1.27 8.94 -16.79
C ALA A 113 -1.41 7.53 -17.42
N ASP A 114 -2.60 6.94 -17.30
CA ASP A 114 -2.97 5.65 -17.89
C ASP A 114 -3.22 5.74 -19.41
N ALA A 115 -3.36 6.94 -19.99
CA ALA A 115 -3.75 7.13 -21.39
C ALA A 115 -2.56 7.18 -22.38
N LEU A 116 -1.32 7.16 -21.88
CA LEU A 116 -0.10 7.30 -22.69
C LEU A 116 0.68 5.99 -22.84
N GLU A 117 0.13 4.87 -22.37
CA GLU A 117 0.62 3.53 -22.71
C GLU A 117 0.35 3.24 -24.20
N GLY A 118 1.33 3.56 -25.05
CA GLY A 118 1.34 3.19 -26.46
C GLY A 118 1.55 1.68 -26.65
N ASP A 119 0.59 1.05 -27.33
CA ASP A 119 0.66 -0.23 -28.05
C ASP A 119 1.20 -1.46 -27.30
N ALA A 120 0.83 -1.61 -26.03
CA ALA A 120 0.38 -2.91 -25.57
C ALA A 120 -1.10 -2.75 -25.28
N GLU A 121 -1.97 -3.58 -25.90
CA GLU A 121 -3.36 -3.64 -25.46
C GLU A 121 -3.34 -3.78 -23.94
N PRO A 122 -3.98 -2.86 -23.19
CA PRO A 122 -4.14 -3.08 -21.77
C PRO A 122 -4.95 -4.37 -21.70
N VAL A 123 -4.31 -5.46 -21.28
CA VAL A 123 -5.08 -6.55 -20.71
C VAL A 123 -5.77 -5.88 -19.55
N GLU A 124 -7.06 -5.60 -19.72
CA GLU A 124 -7.96 -5.06 -18.72
C GLU A 124 -7.88 -5.99 -17.50
N ALA A 125 -6.88 -5.72 -16.66
CA ALA A 125 -6.61 -6.40 -15.41
C ALA A 125 -6.97 -5.49 -14.24
N GLU A 126 -7.91 -4.56 -14.45
CA GLU A 126 -9.03 -4.46 -13.54
C GLU A 126 -9.98 -5.61 -13.87
N ALA A 127 -9.53 -6.84 -13.59
CA ALA A 127 -10.47 -7.89 -13.29
C ALA A 127 -11.25 -7.35 -12.10
N GLU A 128 -12.47 -6.91 -12.35
CA GLU A 128 -13.49 -6.82 -11.33
C GLU A 128 -13.38 -8.11 -10.50
N LEU A 129 -12.78 -8.00 -9.31
CA LEU A 129 -12.63 -9.11 -8.35
C LEU A 129 -13.99 -9.53 -7.78
N THR A 130 -15.08 -8.95 -8.29
CA THR A 130 -16.43 -9.45 -8.14
C THR A 130 -16.62 -10.63 -9.08
N PRO A 131 -16.82 -11.85 -8.56
CA PRO A 131 -17.27 -12.95 -9.41
C PRO A 131 -18.48 -12.48 -10.23
N GLU A 132 -18.47 -12.68 -11.55
CA GLU A 132 -19.70 -12.62 -12.35
C GLU A 132 -20.73 -13.49 -11.63
N GLU A 133 -21.97 -13.03 -11.48
CA GLU A 133 -23.00 -13.72 -10.68
C GLU A 133 -23.03 -15.22 -11.02
N GLY A 134 -22.54 -16.05 -10.08
CA GLY A 134 -22.49 -17.51 -10.21
C GLY A 134 -21.15 -18.13 -10.63
N SER A 135 -20.13 -17.34 -10.98
CA SER A 135 -18.76 -17.84 -11.19
C SER A 135 -18.02 -17.95 -9.85
N GLY A 136 -17.62 -19.16 -9.45
CA GLY A 136 -16.93 -19.37 -8.17
C GLY A 136 -15.52 -18.75 -8.14
N LEU A 137 -14.89 -18.75 -6.96
CA LEU A 137 -13.51 -18.27 -6.77
C LEU A 137 -12.51 -18.94 -7.75
N ASP A 138 -12.76 -20.18 -8.18
CA ASP A 138 -11.95 -20.91 -9.15
C ASP A 138 -11.77 -20.19 -10.50
N ALA A 139 -12.82 -19.49 -10.97
CA ALA A 139 -12.72 -18.71 -12.20
C ALA A 139 -11.75 -17.53 -12.04
N VAL A 140 -11.79 -16.88 -10.87
CA VAL A 140 -10.89 -15.77 -10.52
C VAL A 140 -9.45 -16.28 -10.37
N ILE A 141 -9.25 -17.40 -9.68
CA ILE A 141 -7.94 -18.07 -9.53
C ILE A 141 -7.37 -18.37 -10.92
N THR A 142 -8.17 -18.95 -11.82
CA THR A 142 -7.72 -19.30 -13.17
C THR A 142 -7.29 -18.07 -13.97
N LYS A 143 -8.10 -16.99 -13.95
CA LYS A 143 -7.78 -15.73 -14.64
C LYS A 143 -6.49 -15.10 -14.10
N LEU A 144 -6.34 -15.04 -12.77
CA LEU A 144 -5.13 -14.47 -12.13
C LEU A 144 -3.88 -15.31 -12.42
N HIS A 145 -4.00 -16.64 -12.41
CA HIS A 145 -2.89 -17.52 -12.77
C HIS A 145 -2.46 -17.29 -14.24
N GLN A 146 -3.41 -17.13 -15.17
CA GLN A 146 -3.09 -16.80 -16.56
C GLN A 146 -2.44 -15.42 -16.70
N ALA A 147 -2.92 -14.41 -15.98
CA ALA A 147 -2.31 -13.08 -15.96
C ALA A 147 -0.86 -13.12 -15.46
N LEU A 148 -0.57 -13.92 -14.42
CA LEU A 148 0.79 -14.12 -13.91
C LEU A 148 1.72 -14.86 -14.87
N GLN A 149 1.20 -15.64 -15.82
CA GLN A 149 2.03 -16.23 -16.88
C GLN A 149 2.51 -15.17 -17.89
N LEU A 150 1.70 -14.13 -18.12
CA LEU A 150 2.03 -13.02 -19.01
C LEU A 150 2.88 -11.96 -18.32
N ALA A 151 2.63 -11.70 -17.04
CA ALA A 151 3.32 -10.71 -16.22
C ALA A 151 3.78 -11.31 -14.87
N PRO A 152 4.80 -12.18 -14.87
CA PRO A 152 5.23 -12.89 -13.66
C PRO A 152 5.81 -11.97 -12.59
N ASP A 153 6.30 -10.80 -12.97
CA ASP A 153 6.92 -9.81 -12.06
C ASP A 153 5.92 -8.79 -11.51
N SER A 154 4.62 -8.94 -11.79
CA SER A 154 3.59 -8.03 -11.27
C SER A 154 3.27 -8.31 -9.80
N ASP A 155 3.81 -7.48 -8.92
CA ASP A 155 3.60 -7.59 -7.46
C ASP A 155 2.12 -7.52 -7.08
N GLN A 156 1.35 -6.67 -7.77
CA GLN A 156 -0.08 -6.55 -7.53
C GLN A 156 -0.82 -7.84 -7.92
N ALA A 157 -0.53 -8.40 -9.10
CA ALA A 157 -1.14 -9.66 -9.53
C ALA A 157 -0.74 -10.84 -8.62
N GLN A 158 0.50 -10.87 -8.15
CA GLN A 158 0.98 -11.88 -7.20
C GLN A 158 0.21 -11.78 -5.86
N LEU A 159 0.05 -10.57 -5.33
CA LEU A 159 -0.70 -10.32 -4.10
C LEU A 159 -2.18 -10.70 -4.24
N ASP A 160 -2.82 -10.33 -5.34
CA ASP A 160 -4.22 -10.63 -5.56
C ASP A 160 -4.46 -12.12 -5.75
N TYR A 161 -3.57 -12.81 -6.46
CA TYR A 161 -3.61 -14.27 -6.59
C TYR A 161 -3.51 -14.97 -5.22
N LEU A 162 -2.54 -14.56 -4.39
CA LEU A 162 -2.38 -15.10 -3.04
C LEU A 162 -3.60 -14.85 -2.15
N LYS A 163 -4.19 -13.65 -2.21
CA LYS A 163 -5.39 -13.32 -1.42
C LYS A 163 -6.59 -14.16 -1.84
N VAL A 164 -6.79 -14.41 -3.14
CA VAL A 164 -7.89 -15.24 -3.64
C VAL A 164 -7.66 -16.71 -3.24
N LEU A 165 -6.44 -17.24 -3.38
CA LEU A 165 -6.09 -18.59 -2.92
C LEU A 165 -6.35 -18.75 -1.41
N LEU A 166 -5.95 -17.78 -0.58
CA LEU A 166 -6.17 -17.83 0.86
C LEU A 166 -7.65 -17.66 1.23
N THR A 167 -8.43 -16.94 0.43
CA THR A 167 -9.89 -16.84 0.60
C THR A 167 -10.55 -18.18 0.30
N ALA A 168 -10.21 -18.81 -0.83
CA ALA A 168 -10.69 -20.14 -1.19
C ALA A 168 -10.20 -21.21 -0.20
N GLY A 169 -9.01 -21.01 0.37
CA GLY A 169 -8.40 -21.86 1.39
C GLY A 169 -9.19 -22.01 2.69
N ARG A 170 -10.20 -21.17 2.92
CA ARG A 170 -11.14 -21.31 4.05
C ARG A 170 -11.96 -22.59 3.94
N ASP A 171 -12.39 -22.92 2.73
CA ASP A 171 -13.21 -24.09 2.43
C ASP A 171 -12.38 -25.23 1.81
N GLU A 172 -11.27 -24.90 1.15
CA GLU A 172 -10.41 -25.84 0.43
C GLU A 172 -8.96 -25.82 0.93
N PRO A 173 -8.58 -26.71 1.90
CA PRO A 173 -7.24 -26.71 2.48
C PRO A 173 -6.08 -26.85 1.47
N ALA A 174 -6.34 -27.46 0.30
CA ALA A 174 -5.37 -27.56 -0.79
C ALA A 174 -4.93 -26.18 -1.33
N ARG A 175 -5.82 -25.18 -1.31
CA ARG A 175 -5.51 -23.81 -1.76
C ARG A 175 -4.53 -23.09 -0.83
N VAL A 176 -4.49 -23.45 0.45
CA VAL A 176 -3.49 -22.94 1.40
C VAL A 176 -2.10 -23.47 1.06
N ALA A 177 -2.00 -24.76 0.69
CA ALA A 177 -0.74 -25.35 0.26
C ALA A 177 -0.25 -24.73 -1.06
N GLU A 178 -1.15 -24.51 -2.02
CA GLU A 178 -0.85 -23.80 -3.25
C GLU A 178 -0.34 -22.36 -2.98
N ALA A 179 -1.03 -21.61 -2.10
CA ALA A 179 -0.59 -20.27 -1.71
C ALA A 179 0.81 -20.28 -1.08
N ARG A 180 1.18 -21.32 -0.33
CA ARG A 180 2.54 -21.47 0.21
C ARG A 180 3.59 -21.66 -0.88
N GLU A 181 3.32 -22.50 -1.86
CA GLU A 181 4.23 -22.71 -2.99
C GLU A 181 4.46 -21.42 -3.77
N VAL A 182 3.39 -20.70 -4.08
CA VAL A 182 3.42 -19.38 -4.75
C VAL A 182 4.17 -18.34 -3.93
N PHE A 183 3.96 -18.31 -2.61
CA PHE A 183 4.60 -17.32 -1.73
C PHE A 183 6.10 -17.56 -1.52
N THR A 184 6.56 -18.81 -1.59
CA THR A 184 7.96 -19.19 -1.29
C THR A 184 9.01 -18.34 -2.05
N PRO A 185 8.94 -18.16 -3.38
CA PRO A 185 9.89 -17.30 -4.09
C PRO A 185 9.74 -15.80 -3.75
N LEU A 186 8.61 -15.39 -3.16
CA LEU A 186 8.27 -14.00 -2.83
C LEU A 186 8.64 -13.64 -1.39
N ALA A 187 9.11 -14.59 -0.58
CA ALA A 187 9.36 -14.41 0.85
C ALA A 187 10.34 -13.26 1.16
N THR A 188 11.28 -12.96 0.26
CA THR A 188 12.22 -11.84 0.43
C THR A 188 11.54 -10.47 0.31
N LYS A 189 10.40 -10.37 -0.39
CA LYS A 189 9.64 -9.13 -0.58
C LYS A 189 9.01 -8.61 0.72
N VAL A 190 8.82 -9.48 1.71
CA VAL A 190 8.31 -9.13 3.06
C VAL A 190 9.16 -8.04 3.73
N MET A 191 10.46 -7.97 3.43
CA MET A 191 11.36 -6.98 4.02
C MET A 191 11.18 -5.57 3.45
N VAL A 192 10.57 -5.43 2.28
CA VAL A 192 10.47 -4.17 1.53
C VAL A 192 9.03 -3.73 1.26
N ASP A 193 8.08 -4.65 1.29
CA ASP A 193 6.66 -4.36 1.05
C ASP A 193 5.77 -4.99 2.15
N GLY A 194 5.07 -4.13 2.88
CA GLY A 194 4.17 -4.50 3.97
C GLY A 194 2.97 -5.35 3.52
N ARG A 195 2.57 -5.29 2.25
CA ARG A 195 1.48 -6.10 1.71
C ARG A 195 1.86 -7.58 1.65
N PHE A 196 3.10 -7.88 1.25
CA PHE A 196 3.61 -9.25 1.28
C PHE A 196 3.79 -9.75 2.71
N ALA A 197 4.23 -8.88 3.64
CA ALA A 197 4.25 -9.22 5.06
C ALA A 197 2.84 -9.57 5.56
N ALA A 198 1.84 -8.80 5.17
CA ALA A 198 0.46 -9.01 5.59
C ALA A 198 -0.11 -10.35 5.08
N VAL A 199 0.14 -10.68 3.81
CA VAL A 199 -0.21 -11.98 3.22
C VAL A 199 0.54 -13.13 3.89
N GLU A 200 1.81 -12.95 4.27
CA GLU A 200 2.57 -13.97 5.01
C GLU A 200 1.91 -14.31 6.35
N HIS A 201 1.47 -13.29 7.10
CA HIS A 201 0.76 -13.47 8.36
C HIS A 201 -0.57 -14.20 8.17
N TRP A 202 -1.32 -13.91 7.11
CA TRP A 202 -2.55 -14.64 6.79
C TRP A 202 -2.27 -16.09 6.41
N LEU A 203 -1.27 -16.33 5.55
CA LEU A 203 -0.85 -17.68 5.17
C LEU A 203 -0.46 -18.52 6.38
N LYS A 204 0.36 -17.98 7.30
CA LYS A 204 0.72 -18.65 8.56
C LYS A 204 -0.50 -18.97 9.43
N ALA A 205 -1.48 -18.06 9.49
CA ALA A 205 -2.73 -18.31 10.22
C ALA A 205 -3.56 -19.42 9.57
N ALA A 206 -3.68 -19.41 8.24
CA ALA A 206 -4.39 -20.44 7.47
C ALA A 206 -3.74 -21.83 7.61
N GLU A 207 -2.40 -21.92 7.63
CA GLU A 207 -1.68 -23.18 7.87
C GLU A 207 -1.81 -23.71 9.30
N ALA A 208 -1.97 -22.81 10.28
CA ALA A 208 -2.15 -23.17 11.68
C ALA A 208 -3.59 -23.60 11.99
N ALA A 209 -4.59 -23.04 11.30
CA ALA A 209 -6.01 -23.22 11.61
C ALA A 209 -6.48 -24.69 11.69
N PRO A 210 -6.08 -25.62 10.78
CA PRO A 210 -6.49 -27.02 10.88
C PRO A 210 -5.97 -27.76 12.13
N LYS A 211 -4.94 -27.21 12.77
CA LYS A 211 -4.30 -27.77 13.97
C LYS A 211 -4.72 -27.05 15.24
N ALA A 212 -5.52 -25.97 15.12
CA ALA A 212 -5.96 -25.20 16.26
C ALA A 212 -6.89 -26.02 17.16
N ARG A 213 -6.76 -25.81 18.47
CA ARG A 213 -7.70 -26.28 19.47
C ARG A 213 -9.09 -25.72 19.15
N ASP A 214 -10.11 -26.46 19.54
CA ASP A 214 -11.47 -26.00 19.35
C ASP A 214 -11.74 -24.70 20.16
N PRO A 215 -12.68 -23.85 19.70
CA PRO A 215 -12.94 -22.57 20.34
C PRO A 215 -13.31 -22.66 21.83
N GLN A 216 -13.95 -23.76 22.27
CA GLN A 216 -14.37 -23.92 23.66
C GLN A 216 -13.16 -24.22 24.56
N THR A 217 -12.24 -25.07 24.10
CA THR A 217 -10.97 -25.34 24.79
C THR A 217 -10.13 -24.08 24.91
N LEU A 218 -10.02 -23.28 23.83
CA LEU A 218 -9.30 -22.01 23.86
C LEU A 218 -9.93 -21.03 24.84
N ALA A 219 -11.25 -20.87 24.81
CA ALA A 219 -11.98 -20.00 25.73
C ALA A 219 -11.79 -20.42 27.20
N ALA A 220 -11.83 -21.73 27.48
CA ALA A 220 -11.59 -22.26 28.82
C ALA A 220 -10.16 -21.96 29.31
N ALA A 221 -9.14 -22.15 28.46
CA ALA A 221 -7.75 -21.85 28.78
C ALA A 221 -7.55 -20.36 29.08
N ILE A 222 -8.10 -19.48 28.22
CA ILE A 222 -8.04 -18.01 28.38
C ILE A 222 -8.77 -17.55 29.65
N SER A 223 -9.90 -18.18 29.98
CA SER A 223 -10.64 -17.88 31.21
C SER A 223 -9.89 -18.32 32.46
N ALA A 224 -9.19 -19.47 32.41
CA ALA A 224 -8.40 -19.97 33.53
C ALA A 224 -7.13 -19.13 33.75
N ASN A 225 -6.51 -18.65 32.69
CA ASN A 225 -5.35 -17.76 32.74
C ASN A 225 -5.45 -16.65 31.69
N LYS A 226 -5.78 -15.43 32.14
CA LYS A 226 -5.89 -14.26 31.24
C LYS A 226 -4.58 -13.87 30.54
N ARG A 227 -3.43 -14.39 31.00
CA ARG A 227 -2.11 -14.22 30.38
C ARG A 227 -1.65 -15.44 29.60
N ASP A 228 -2.54 -16.39 29.30
CA ASP A 228 -2.29 -17.44 28.32
C ASP A 228 -2.32 -16.84 26.90
N PHE A 229 -1.24 -16.12 26.58
CA PHE A 229 -1.10 -15.42 25.31
C PHE A 229 -0.95 -16.38 24.13
N GLU A 230 -0.46 -17.59 24.36
CA GLU A 230 -0.40 -18.64 23.33
C GLU A 230 -1.82 -19.05 22.93
N ALA A 231 -2.69 -19.40 23.90
CA ALA A 231 -4.09 -19.72 23.60
C ALA A 231 -4.84 -18.55 22.96
N ARG A 232 -4.55 -17.32 23.41
CA ARG A 232 -5.19 -16.13 22.87
C ARG A 232 -4.73 -15.82 21.44
N PHE A 233 -3.44 -15.99 21.14
CA PHE A 233 -2.89 -15.80 19.80
C PHE A 233 -3.39 -16.89 18.85
N GLU A 234 -3.49 -18.14 19.31
CA GLU A 234 -4.08 -19.24 18.55
C GLU A 234 -5.55 -18.96 18.19
N ALA A 235 -6.35 -18.44 19.13
CA ALA A 235 -7.72 -17.99 18.86
C ALA A 235 -7.76 -16.87 17.82
N ALA A 236 -6.85 -15.89 17.91
CA ALA A 236 -6.73 -14.82 16.92
C ALA A 236 -6.37 -15.34 15.53
N GLN A 237 -5.44 -16.30 15.43
CA GLN A 237 -5.07 -16.93 14.16
C GLN A 237 -6.24 -17.71 13.54
N ALA A 238 -6.99 -18.47 14.34
CA ALA A 238 -8.17 -19.18 13.86
C ALA A 238 -9.23 -18.22 13.31
N LEU A 239 -9.49 -17.11 14.02
CA LEU A 239 -10.41 -16.06 13.55
C LEU A 239 -9.90 -15.38 12.27
N PHE A 240 -8.61 -15.09 12.19
CA PHE A 240 -7.99 -14.46 11.03
C PHE A 240 -8.07 -15.36 9.79
N ALA A 241 -7.75 -16.65 9.92
CA ALA A 241 -7.86 -17.62 8.84
C ALA A 241 -9.29 -17.66 8.26
N GLN A 242 -10.30 -17.61 9.12
CA GLN A 242 -11.72 -17.59 8.74
C GLN A 242 -12.24 -16.24 8.21
N GLY A 243 -11.40 -15.19 8.19
CA GLY A 243 -11.78 -13.86 7.73
C GLY A 243 -12.53 -13.02 8.76
N HIS A 244 -12.59 -13.44 10.03
CA HIS A 244 -13.14 -12.66 11.14
C HIS A 244 -12.12 -11.64 11.65
N LEU A 245 -11.74 -10.69 10.79
CA LEU A 245 -10.61 -9.77 10.97
C LEU A 245 -10.72 -8.92 12.25
N THR A 246 -11.89 -8.35 12.53
CA THR A 246 -12.13 -7.51 13.71
C THR A 246 -12.05 -8.30 15.01
N ALA A 247 -12.64 -9.50 15.04
CA ALA A 247 -12.57 -10.38 16.20
C ALA A 247 -11.13 -10.86 16.47
N ALA A 248 -10.38 -11.20 15.41
CA ALA A 248 -8.96 -11.53 15.54
C ALA A 248 -8.16 -10.37 16.14
N MET A 249 -8.40 -9.14 15.67
CA MET A 249 -7.76 -7.95 16.20
C MET A 249 -8.11 -7.67 17.66
N ASP A 250 -9.34 -7.92 18.10
CA ASP A 250 -9.73 -7.75 19.51
C ASP A 250 -8.98 -8.74 20.43
N GLU A 251 -8.77 -10.00 20.00
CA GLU A 251 -7.94 -10.96 20.76
C GLU A 251 -6.45 -10.53 20.82
N LEU A 252 -5.92 -9.98 19.72
CA LEU A 252 -4.54 -9.46 19.68
C LEU A 252 -4.37 -8.23 20.59
N LEU A 253 -5.37 -7.36 20.69
CA LEU A 253 -5.33 -6.21 21.60
C LEU A 253 -5.24 -6.63 23.06
N GLU A 254 -5.95 -7.69 23.45
CA GLU A 254 -5.88 -8.23 24.81
C GLU A 254 -4.47 -8.72 25.18
N ILE A 255 -3.69 -9.22 24.20
CA ILE A 255 -2.27 -9.52 24.38
C ILE A 255 -1.49 -8.21 24.53
N LEU A 256 -1.63 -7.28 23.58
CA LEU A 256 -0.87 -6.02 23.55
C LEU A 256 -1.08 -5.13 24.80
N MET A 257 -2.29 -5.13 25.35
CA MET A 257 -2.62 -4.40 26.58
C MET A 257 -1.94 -4.99 27.83
N ARG A 258 -1.46 -6.23 27.79
CA ARG A 258 -0.83 -6.93 28.94
C ARG A 258 0.66 -7.19 28.77
N ASP A 259 1.10 -7.36 27.52
CA ASP A 259 2.50 -7.54 27.14
C ASP A 259 2.71 -7.18 25.66
N LYS A 260 3.26 -5.98 25.42
CA LYS A 260 3.54 -5.45 24.07
C LYS A 260 4.67 -6.21 23.37
N SER A 261 5.56 -6.83 24.13
CA SER A 261 6.79 -7.47 23.66
C SER A 261 6.68 -8.97 23.45
N TRP A 262 5.56 -9.57 23.89
CA TRP A 262 5.32 -10.99 23.84
C TRP A 262 5.61 -11.57 22.44
N SER A 263 6.38 -12.66 22.43
CA SER A 263 6.79 -13.39 21.22
C SER A 263 7.41 -12.47 20.15
N GLN A 264 8.35 -11.58 20.54
CA GLN A 264 9.03 -10.66 19.62
C GLN A 264 8.06 -9.75 18.85
N GLU A 265 7.05 -9.23 19.56
CA GLU A 265 5.97 -8.38 19.04
C GLU A 265 5.08 -9.08 18.00
N LEU A 266 4.99 -10.42 18.00
CA LEU A 266 4.20 -11.17 17.02
C LEU A 266 2.73 -10.72 17.00
N ALA A 267 2.14 -10.43 18.17
CA ALA A 267 0.76 -9.94 18.24
C ALA A 267 0.58 -8.59 17.54
N ARG A 268 1.54 -7.66 17.71
CA ARG A 268 1.53 -6.34 17.06
C ARG A 268 1.69 -6.47 15.55
N LYS A 269 2.64 -7.30 15.10
CA LYS A 269 2.91 -7.53 13.68
C LYS A 269 1.68 -8.13 12.97
N THR A 270 1.05 -9.14 13.57
CA THR A 270 -0.19 -9.73 13.04
C THR A 270 -1.34 -8.72 13.04
N TYR A 271 -1.46 -7.86 14.04
CA TYR A 271 -2.48 -6.81 14.07
C TYR A 271 -2.30 -5.82 12.91
N VAL A 272 -1.07 -5.34 12.69
CA VAL A 272 -0.74 -4.42 11.57
C VAL A 272 -0.99 -5.10 10.23
N ALA A 273 -0.65 -6.38 10.08
CA ALA A 273 -0.96 -7.16 8.89
C ALA A 273 -2.46 -7.19 8.58
N ILE A 274 -3.33 -7.37 9.59
CA ILE A 274 -4.78 -7.34 9.39
C ILE A 274 -5.24 -5.95 8.93
N LEU A 275 -4.73 -4.87 9.53
CA LEU A 275 -5.05 -3.51 9.10
C LEU A 275 -4.64 -3.23 7.65
N GLU A 276 -3.48 -3.75 7.23
CA GLU A 276 -3.00 -3.63 5.85
C GLU A 276 -3.95 -4.35 4.88
N LEU A 277 -4.38 -5.58 5.20
CA LEU A 277 -5.34 -6.33 4.39
C LEU A 277 -6.73 -5.68 4.30
N MET A 278 -7.14 -4.97 5.35
CA MET A 278 -8.41 -4.23 5.38
C MET A 278 -8.36 -2.90 4.62
N THR A 279 -7.16 -2.39 4.33
CA THR A 279 -7.01 -1.14 3.60
C THR A 279 -7.40 -1.37 2.14
N LYS A 280 -8.49 -0.73 1.70
CA LYS A 280 -8.93 -0.82 0.31
C LYS A 280 -7.86 -0.19 -0.60
N PRO A 281 -7.54 -0.80 -1.75
CA PRO A 281 -6.81 -0.10 -2.79
C PRO A 281 -7.59 1.15 -3.18
N ALA A 282 -6.90 2.27 -3.40
CA ALA A 282 -7.52 3.53 -3.79
C ALA A 282 -8.37 3.30 -5.05
N GLN A 283 -9.68 3.56 -4.98
CA GLN A 283 -10.55 3.48 -6.15
C GLN A 283 -10.15 4.55 -7.16
N LYS A 284 -9.94 4.17 -8.43
CA LYS A 284 -9.82 5.12 -9.54
C LYS A 284 -11.06 6.01 -9.58
N ALA A 285 -10.86 7.31 -9.68
CA ALA A 285 -11.96 8.25 -9.94
C ALA A 285 -12.51 7.97 -11.34
N GLY A 286 -13.76 7.53 -11.44
CA GLY A 286 -14.41 7.24 -12.71
C GLY A 286 -14.66 8.52 -13.55
N PRO A 287 -14.83 8.39 -14.88
CA PRO A 287 -14.85 9.54 -15.81
C PRO A 287 -16.09 10.45 -15.76
N ASP A 288 -17.10 10.18 -14.93
CA ASP A 288 -18.44 10.75 -15.10
C ASP A 288 -18.77 12.01 -14.26
N ALA A 289 -17.78 12.67 -13.65
CA ALA A 289 -18.02 13.93 -12.93
C ALA A 289 -17.89 15.19 -13.83
N ALA A 290 -17.75 15.05 -15.15
CA ALA A 290 -17.68 16.18 -16.08
C ALA A 290 -19.03 16.44 -16.74
N GLY A 291 -19.97 17.07 -16.02
CA GLY A 291 -21.28 17.38 -16.61
C GLY A 291 -22.20 18.31 -15.83
N LYS A 292 -21.89 19.61 -15.86
CA LYS A 292 -22.77 20.80 -15.99
C LYS A 292 -22.56 21.86 -14.90
N GLY A 293 -22.17 23.04 -15.36
CA GLY A 293 -21.97 24.22 -14.54
C GLY A 293 -23.26 24.79 -13.98
N ALA A 294 -23.18 25.21 -12.72
CA ALA A 294 -23.80 26.41 -12.17
C ALA A 294 -23.00 26.77 -10.92
N LEU A 295 -22.65 28.05 -10.77
CA LEU A 295 -22.03 28.58 -9.55
C LEU A 295 -22.92 28.24 -8.34
N GLU A 296 -22.40 27.45 -7.39
CA GLU A 296 -22.79 27.58 -5.99
C GLU A 296 -21.55 27.61 -5.10
N LEU A 297 -21.32 28.77 -4.49
CA LEU A 297 -20.42 28.96 -3.36
C LEU A 297 -21.02 28.28 -2.12
N THR A 298 -20.66 27.03 -1.85
CA THR A 298 -20.48 26.53 -0.47
C THR A 298 -19.59 25.30 -0.48
N GLY A 299 -18.54 25.33 0.35
CA GLY A 299 -17.61 24.22 0.50
C GLY A 299 -18.26 22.99 1.11
N LYS A 300 -17.96 21.85 0.51
CA LYS A 300 -17.64 20.57 1.17
C LYS A 300 -16.98 19.71 0.10
N ALA A 301 -15.65 19.71 0.08
CA ALA A 301 -14.92 18.66 -0.62
C ALA A 301 -15.36 17.34 0.00
N ALA A 302 -15.96 16.47 -0.80
CA ALA A 302 -16.32 15.13 -0.38
C ALA A 302 -15.01 14.36 -0.13
N VAL A 303 -14.57 14.36 1.12
CA VAL A 303 -13.56 13.43 1.64
C VAL A 303 -14.12 12.04 1.40
N THR A 304 -13.40 11.22 0.62
CA THR A 304 -13.69 9.79 0.52
C THR A 304 -13.78 9.25 1.94
N PRO A 305 -14.93 8.74 2.39
CA PRO A 305 -15.10 8.38 3.79
C PRO A 305 -14.08 7.28 4.12
N ALA A 306 -13.15 7.60 5.02
CA ALA A 306 -12.27 6.61 5.60
C ALA A 306 -13.14 5.50 6.22
N ASP A 307 -12.73 4.24 6.05
CA ASP A 307 -13.49 3.11 6.62
C ASP A 307 -13.54 3.29 8.15
N PRO A 308 -14.73 3.55 8.73
CA PRO A 308 -14.86 3.93 10.13
C PRO A 308 -14.41 2.80 11.07
N VAL A 309 -14.50 1.55 10.61
CA VAL A 309 -14.03 0.38 11.36
C VAL A 309 -12.50 0.37 11.36
N LEU A 310 -11.88 0.56 10.19
CA LEU A 310 -10.41 0.60 10.08
C LEU A 310 -9.80 1.68 10.97
N ASP A 311 -10.38 2.88 10.97
CA ASP A 311 -9.92 3.99 11.82
C ASP A 311 -10.14 3.75 13.30
N GLN A 312 -11.21 3.05 13.67
CA GLN A 312 -11.43 2.63 15.05
C GLN A 312 -10.32 1.68 15.52
N TYR A 313 -9.96 0.67 14.73
CA TYR A 313 -8.92 -0.30 15.10
C TYR A 313 -7.51 0.32 15.08
N ARG A 314 -7.20 1.22 14.13
CA ARG A 314 -5.97 2.03 14.18
C ARG A 314 -5.83 2.83 15.48
N ARG A 315 -6.91 3.46 15.95
CA ARG A 315 -6.93 4.17 17.24
C ARG A 315 -6.76 3.23 18.43
N LYS A 316 -7.47 2.08 18.46
CA LYS A 316 -7.31 1.07 19.50
C LYS A 316 -5.86 0.59 19.62
N LEU A 317 -5.17 0.35 18.49
CA LEU A 317 -3.76 -0.02 18.48
C LEU A 317 -2.88 1.08 19.06
N SER A 318 -3.08 2.34 18.63
CA SER A 318 -2.34 3.48 19.17
C SER A 318 -2.50 3.57 20.70
N MET A 319 -3.74 3.48 21.20
CA MET A 319 -4.02 3.51 22.65
C MET A 319 -3.43 2.31 23.41
N ALA A 320 -3.28 1.15 22.79
CA ALA A 320 -2.66 0.00 23.43
C ALA A 320 -1.13 0.12 23.49
N LEU A 321 -0.52 0.83 22.55
CA LEU A 321 0.94 0.96 22.44
C LEU A 321 1.52 2.13 23.24
N PHE A 322 0.75 3.19 23.49
CA PHE A 322 1.15 4.36 24.29
C PHE A 322 0.47 4.35 25.66
#